data_AF-A0A0F9C1L6-F1
#
_entry.id   AF-A0A0F9C1L6-F1
#
_cell.length_a   1.000
_cell.length_b   1.000
_cell.length_c   1.000
_cell.angle_alpha   90.00
_cell.angle_beta   90.00
_cell.angle_gamma   90.00
#
_symmetry.space_group_name_H-M   'P 1'
#
loop_
_entity.id
_entity.type
_entity.pdbx_description
1 polymer ?
#
loop_
_entity_poly.entity_id
_entity_poly.type
_entity_poly.pdbx_seq_one_letter_code
_entity_poly.pdbx_strand_id
1 'polypeptide(L)'
;MTRNEFEKKIESKISEMDYEIIEKVYLYYPGIDNAEGKVQVADLYSQFGMNIFHDMHKRAIDMERIEKIEIINYHNYTDERFGLATP
;
A
#
# COMPACT_ATOMS: atom_id res chain seq x y z
N MET A 1 -2.24 -5.34 -6.09
CA MET A 1 -3.00 -6.36 -6.84
C MET A 1 -4.17 -5.66 -7.52
N THR A 2 -5.00 -6.33 -8.31
CA THR A 2 -6.25 -5.74 -8.82
C THR A 2 -7.45 -6.12 -7.95
N ARG A 3 -8.51 -5.29 -7.93
CA ARG A 3 -9.75 -5.58 -7.21
C ARG A 3 -10.37 -6.92 -7.61
N ASN A 4 -10.38 -7.23 -8.90
CA ASN A 4 -10.88 -8.51 -9.41
C ASN A 4 -10.05 -9.71 -8.92
N GLU A 5 -8.73 -9.58 -8.79
CA GLU A 5 -7.91 -10.65 -8.20
C GLU A 5 -8.23 -10.85 -6.72
N PHE A 6 -8.45 -9.76 -5.98
CA PHE A 6 -8.79 -9.81 -4.57
C PHE A 6 -10.16 -10.45 -4.34
N GLU A 7 -11.20 -9.99 -5.05
CA GLU A 7 -12.56 -10.54 -4.98
C GLU A 7 -12.61 -12.05 -5.29
N LYS A 8 -11.80 -12.50 -6.27
CA LYS A 8 -11.67 -13.93 -6.59
C LYS A 8 -11.04 -14.73 -5.45
N LYS A 9 -10.11 -14.14 -4.68
CA LYS A 9 -9.46 -14.80 -3.55
C LYS A 9 -10.37 -14.92 -2.34
N ILE A 10 -11.17 -13.89 -2.06
CA ILE A 10 -12.10 -13.88 -0.93
C ILE A 10 -13.48 -14.47 -1.28
N GLU A 11 -13.66 -14.90 -2.54
CA GLU A 11 -14.93 -15.42 -3.09
C GLU A 11 -16.14 -14.50 -2.82
N SER A 12 -15.90 -13.19 -2.79
CA SER A 12 -16.88 -12.19 -2.40
C SER A 12 -16.65 -10.86 -3.12
N LYS A 13 -17.70 -10.02 -3.14
CA LYS A 13 -17.65 -8.67 -3.69
C LYS A 13 -17.29 -7.65 -2.61
N ILE A 14 -16.52 -6.65 -2.99
CA ILE A 14 -16.10 -5.57 -2.10
C ILE A 14 -16.43 -4.21 -2.70
N SER A 15 -16.76 -3.22 -1.87
CA SER A 15 -16.97 -1.86 -2.39
C SER A 15 -15.66 -1.27 -2.92
N GLU A 16 -15.75 -0.29 -3.82
CA GLU A 16 -14.57 0.42 -4.32
C GLU A 16 -13.83 1.13 -3.18
N MET A 17 -14.58 1.76 -2.28
CA MET A 17 -14.06 2.49 -1.12
C MET A 17 -13.30 1.58 -0.15
N ASP A 18 -13.82 0.38 0.12
CA ASP A 18 -13.12 -0.61 0.96
C ASP A 18 -11.87 -1.15 0.27
N TYR A 19 -11.96 -1.35 -1.05
CA TYR A 19 -10.82 -1.81 -1.84
C TYR A 19 -9.67 -0.79 -1.85
N GLU A 20 -9.94 0.51 -1.94
CA GLU A 20 -8.91 1.56 -1.85
C GLU A 20 -8.09 1.43 -0.55
N ILE A 21 -8.75 1.12 0.58
CA ILE A 21 -8.10 0.92 1.88
C ILE A 21 -7.24 -0.34 1.86
N ILE A 22 -7.77 -1.45 1.34
CA ILE A 22 -7.03 -2.72 1.23
C ILE A 22 -5.82 -2.56 0.33
N GLU A 23 -5.98 -1.87 -0.80
CA GLU A 23 -4.89 -1.61 -1.74
C GLU A 23 -3.80 -0.77 -1.10
N LYS A 24 -4.18 0.26 -0.33
CA LYS A 24 -3.23 1.07 0.43
C LYS A 24 -2.44 0.23 1.43
N VAL A 25 -3.11 -0.65 2.17
CA VAL A 25 -2.46 -1.56 3.13
C VAL A 25 -1.54 -2.56 2.39
N TYR A 26 -2.00 -3.12 1.28
CA TYR A 26 -1.22 -4.05 0.46
C TYR A 26 0.09 -3.43 -0.07
N LEU A 27 0.06 -2.14 -0.43
CA LEU A 27 1.23 -1.46 -1.02
C LEU A 27 2.22 -0.94 0.02
N TYR A 28 1.73 -0.41 1.15
CA TYR A 28 2.57 0.41 2.04
C TYR A 28 2.65 -0.10 3.48
N TYR A 29 1.87 -1.11 3.86
CA TYR A 29 1.94 -1.60 5.24
C TYR A 29 3.22 -2.44 5.43
N PRO A 30 4.07 -2.13 6.43
CA PRO A 30 5.42 -2.70 6.53
C PRO A 30 5.44 -4.18 6.90
N GLY A 31 4.33 -4.71 7.42
CA GLY A 31 4.16 -6.14 7.73
C GLY A 31 3.61 -6.99 6.59
N ILE A 32 3.33 -6.40 5.42
CA ILE A 32 2.91 -7.14 4.22
C ILE A 32 4.14 -7.40 3.36
N ASP A 33 4.40 -8.67 3.08
CA ASP A 33 5.56 -9.12 2.32
C ASP A 33 5.32 -8.96 0.80
N ASN A 34 6.37 -8.65 0.03
CA ASN A 34 6.29 -8.57 -1.43
C ASN A 34 6.02 -9.91 -2.12
N ALA A 35 6.51 -11.02 -1.57
CA ALA A 35 6.34 -12.36 -2.15
C ALA A 35 4.94 -12.93 -1.87
N GLU A 36 4.45 -12.74 -0.65
CA GLU A 36 3.21 -13.37 -0.16
C GLU A 36 2.07 -12.39 0.10
N GLY A 37 2.27 -11.09 -0.15
CA GLY A 37 1.33 -10.05 0.25
C GLY A 37 -0.08 -10.24 -0.30
N LYS A 38 -0.21 -10.86 -1.48
CA LYS A 38 -1.52 -11.19 -2.06
C LYS A 38 -2.30 -12.23 -1.26
N VAL A 39 -1.61 -13.19 -0.65
CA VAL A 39 -2.21 -14.22 0.21
C VAL A 39 -2.49 -13.63 1.58
N GLN A 40 -1.51 -12.92 2.16
CA GLN A 40 -1.63 -12.31 3.48
C GLN A 40 -2.84 -11.38 3.61
N VAL A 41 -3.07 -10.47 2.66
CA VAL A 41 -4.23 -9.57 2.76
C VAL A 41 -5.57 -10.27 2.50
N ALA A 42 -5.59 -11.34 1.69
CA ALA A 42 -6.81 -12.15 1.57
C ALA A 42 -7.11 -12.87 2.89
N ASP A 43 -6.09 -13.46 3.53
CA ASP A 43 -6.22 -14.15 4.81
C ASP A 43 -6.63 -13.19 5.94
N LEU A 44 -6.07 -11.98 5.97
CA LEU A 44 -6.46 -10.93 6.92
C LEU A 44 -7.95 -10.56 6.76
N TYR A 45 -8.41 -10.41 5.52
CA TYR A 45 -9.81 -10.10 5.25
C TYR A 45 -10.72 -11.26 5.63
N SER A 46 -10.38 -12.49 5.26
CA SER A 46 -11.16 -13.68 5.59
C SER A 46 -11.27 -13.92 7.10
N GLN A 47 -10.23 -13.57 7.88
CA GLN A 47 -10.22 -13.76 9.33
C GLN A 47 -10.88 -12.61 10.10
N PHE A 48 -10.69 -11.35 9.66
CA PHE A 48 -11.02 -10.17 10.47
C PHE A 48 -11.95 -9.17 9.76
N GLY A 49 -12.23 -9.36 8.48
CA GLY A 49 -13.01 -8.43 7.65
C GLY A 49 -12.32 -7.07 7.49
N MET A 50 -13.10 -6.01 7.25
CA MET A 50 -12.57 -4.66 7.04
C MET A 50 -11.98 -4.00 8.30
N ASN A 51 -12.35 -4.46 9.50
CA ASN A 51 -11.91 -3.83 10.75
C ASN A 51 -10.37 -3.81 10.87
N ILE A 52 -9.70 -4.91 10.54
CA ILE A 52 -8.24 -4.97 10.58
C ILE A 52 -7.61 -3.99 9.60
N PHE A 53 -8.22 -3.80 8.42
CA PHE A 53 -7.72 -2.87 7.41
C PHE A 53 -7.87 -1.43 7.84
N HIS A 54 -8.97 -1.07 8.51
CA HIS A 54 -9.12 0.28 9.09
C HIS A 54 -8.04 0.57 10.15
N ASP A 55 -7.73 -0.39 11.02
CA ASP A 55 -6.67 -0.26 12.01
C ASP A 55 -5.28 -0.13 11.35
N MET A 56 -5.04 -0.88 10.29
CA MET A 56 -3.78 -0.86 9.53
C MET A 56 -3.63 0.38 8.64
N HIS A 57 -4.73 0.97 8.19
CA HIS A 57 -4.75 2.01 7.17
C HIS A 57 -3.92 3.24 7.55
N LYS A 58 -4.05 3.70 8.80
CA LYS A 58 -3.31 4.87 9.29
C LYS A 58 -1.80 4.68 9.14
N ARG A 59 -1.29 3.49 9.49
CA ARG A 59 0.14 3.18 9.39
C ARG A 59 0.59 3.07 7.93
N ALA A 60 -0.24 2.51 7.05
CA ALA A 60 0.06 2.46 5.63
C ALA A 60 0.18 3.87 5.01
N ILE A 61 -0.70 4.81 5.39
CA ILE A 61 -0.62 6.22 4.96
C ILE A 61 0.68 6.88 5.45
N ASP A 62 1.06 6.66 6.72
CA ASP A 62 2.30 7.22 7.25
C ASP A 62 3.53 6.69 6.51
N MET A 63 3.56 5.40 6.18
CA MET A 63 4.65 4.79 5.40
C MET A 63 4.71 5.32 3.97
N GLU A 64 3.57 5.43 3.28
CA GLU A 64 3.50 6.04 1.94
C GLU A 64 4.08 7.46 1.95
N ARG A 65 3.77 8.25 2.99
CA ARG A 65 4.29 9.62 3.13
C ARG A 65 5.80 9.63 3.35
N ILE A 66 6.32 8.75 4.21
CA ILE A 66 7.76 8.64 4.47
C ILE A 66 8.50 8.28 3.18
N GLU A 67 8.03 7.26 2.45
CA GLU A 67 8.62 6.81 1.19
C GLU A 67 8.66 7.96 0.16
N LYS A 68 7.57 8.72 0.01
CA LYS A 68 7.52 9.89 -0.87
C LYS A 68 8.52 10.98 -0.48
N ILE A 69 8.66 11.26 0.82
CA ILE A 69 9.63 12.24 1.32
C ILE A 69 11.06 11.77 1.03
N GLU A 70 11.36 10.49 1.24
CA GLU A 70 12.67 9.93 0.93
C GLU A 70 12.99 10.08 -0.56
N ILE A 71 12.06 9.73 -1.46
CA ILE A 71 12.22 9.90 -2.90
C ILE A 71 12.52 11.36 -3.28
N ILE A 72 11.78 12.32 -2.71
CA ILE A 72 12.00 13.76 -2.94
C ILE A 72 13.39 14.18 -2.46
N ASN A 73 13.79 13.75 -1.27
CA ASN A 73 15.10 14.08 -0.72
C ASN A 73 16.24 13.51 -1.58
N TYR A 74 16.10 12.29 -2.08
CA TYR A 74 17.07 11.69 -3.01
C TYR A 74 17.15 12.48 -4.31
N HIS A 75 16.02 12.87 -4.89
CA HIS A 75 15.98 13.65 -6.13
C HIS A 75 16.64 15.03 -5.95
N ASN A 76 16.30 15.75 -4.89
CA ASN A 76 16.91 17.05 -4.58
C ASN A 76 18.43 16.92 -4.38
N TYR A 77 18.87 15.90 -3.64
CA TYR A 77 20.30 15.63 -3.44
C TYR A 77 21.03 15.32 -4.76
N THR A 78 20.41 14.57 -5.68
CA THR A 78 21.02 14.29 -6.98
C THR A 78 21.11 15.53 -7.84
N ASP A 79 20.08 16.37 -7.84
CA ASP A 79 20.03 17.58 -8.67
C ASP A 79 21.08 18.59 -8.21
N GLU A 80 21.21 18.79 -6.89
CA GLU A 80 22.25 19.63 -6.28
C GLU A 80 23.67 19.15 -6.60
N ARG A 81 23.91 17.83 -6.57
CA ARG A 81 25.25 17.26 -6.81
C ARG A 81 25.66 17.23 -8.27
N PHE A 82 24.72 17.04 -9.18
CA PHE A 82 25.01 16.86 -10.61
C PHE A 82 24.66 18.08 -11.47
N GLY A 83 24.12 19.15 -10.88
CA GLY A 83 23.75 20.37 -11.60
C GLY A 83 22.63 20.17 -12.62
N LEU A 84 21.88 19.08 -12.47
CA LEU A 84 20.72 18.75 -13.28
C LEU A 84 19.50 19.44 -12.68
N ALA A 85 19.45 20.77 -12.73
CA ALA A 85 18.24 21.47 -12.32
C ALA A 85 17.10 21.04 -13.24
N THR A 86 15.99 20.54 -12.66
CA THR A 86 14.74 20.39 -13.39
C THR A 86 14.34 21.74 -13.99
N PRO A 87 13.93 21.81 -15.27
CA PRO A 87 13.58 23.06 -15.94
C PRO A 87 12.43 23.82 -15.26
#